data_AF-A0A0B2VLE0-F1
#
_entry.id   AF-A0A0B2VLE0-F1
#
_cell.length_a   1.000
_cell.length_b   1.000
_cell.length_c   1.000
_cell.angle_alpha   90.00
_cell.angle_beta   90.00
_cell.angle_gamma   90.00
#
_symmetry.space_group_name_H-M   'P 1'
#
loop_
_entity.id
_entity.type
_entity.pdbx_description
1 polymer ?
#
loop_
_entity_poly.entity_id
_entity_poly.type
_entity_poly.pdbx_seq_one_letter_code
_entity_poly.pdbx_strand_id
1 'polypeptide(L)'
;MFRNAAFFLLLTVSLSYAQDCKDDVDFCYSVVDKNKCSLNVAKRLCRKSCGNCTEPAPERPAPSADCKDERDDCEAGFYICGEYPQLAKQCKQTCEICGQPERPPPTPGAGCEDEATFCHSVVAQNNCGLNAAKRQCRKSCKHCEAPVPPLPTPTDDCKDERDDCENGFYICGEYPEFASSCSMTCELCVGNPGATE
;
A
#
# COMPACT_ATOMS: atom_id res chain seq x y z
N MET A 1 17.57 -16.14 46.51
CA MET A 1 16.48 -17.06 46.11
C MET A 1 15.43 -16.44 45.17
N PHE A 2 15.56 -15.18 44.71
CA PHE A 2 14.55 -14.54 43.86
C PHE A 2 14.71 -14.73 42.33
N ARG A 3 15.82 -15.30 41.86
CA ARG A 3 16.09 -15.48 40.40
C ARG A 3 15.26 -16.58 39.73
N ASN A 4 14.78 -17.58 40.49
CA ASN A 4 14.05 -18.72 39.90
C ASN A 4 12.54 -18.45 39.76
N ALA A 5 11.96 -17.57 40.57
CA ALA A 5 10.53 -17.25 40.51
C ALA A 5 10.15 -16.42 39.27
N ALA A 6 11.00 -15.47 38.87
CA ALA A 6 10.78 -14.66 37.66
C ALA A 6 10.86 -15.50 36.37
N PHE A 7 11.73 -16.52 36.35
CA PHE A 7 11.88 -17.41 35.20
C PHE A 7 10.65 -18.31 35.00
N PHE A 8 10.06 -18.81 36.09
CA PHE A 8 8.82 -19.61 36.02
C PHE A 8 7.59 -18.79 35.60
N LEU A 9 7.50 -17.52 36.01
CA LEU A 9 6.43 -16.61 35.58
C LEU A 9 6.52 -16.26 34.08
N LEU A 10 7.72 -16.01 33.56
CA LEU A 10 7.89 -15.73 32.12
C LEU A 10 7.56 -16.95 31.24
N LEU A 11 8.00 -18.15 31.64
CA LEU A 11 7.73 -19.39 30.89
C LEU A 11 6.24 -19.75 30.82
N THR A 12 5.47 -19.50 31.89
CA THR A 12 4.04 -19.81 31.92
C THR A 12 3.21 -18.84 31.09
N VAL A 13 3.58 -17.56 31.09
CA VAL A 13 2.94 -16.52 30.26
C VAL A 13 3.21 -16.74 28.77
N SER A 14 4.43 -17.14 28.39
CA SER A 14 4.75 -17.46 26.98
C SER A 14 4.02 -18.70 26.47
N LEU A 15 3.79 -19.71 27.33
CA LEU A 15 3.07 -20.93 26.93
C LEU A 15 1.58 -20.67 26.72
N SER A 16 0.96 -19.79 27.51
CA SER A 16 -0.48 -19.48 27.38
C SER A 16 -0.81 -18.73 26.10
N TYR A 17 0.07 -17.83 25.62
CA TYR A 17 -0.18 -17.10 24.38
C TYR A 17 -0.09 -17.97 23.11
N ALA A 18 0.71 -19.03 23.14
CA ALA A 18 0.86 -19.95 22.00
C ALA A 18 -0.38 -20.84 21.79
N GLN A 19 -1.19 -21.05 22.83
CA GLN A 19 -2.28 -22.04 22.79
C GLN A 19 -3.55 -21.54 22.07
N ASP A 20 -3.73 -20.21 21.98
CA ASP A 20 -4.85 -19.55 21.29
C ASP A 20 -4.42 -18.77 20.03
N CYS A 21 -3.22 -19.05 19.50
CA CYS A 21 -2.76 -18.36 18.30
C CYS A 21 -3.38 -18.94 17.02
N LYS A 22 -4.25 -18.14 16.39
CA LYS A 22 -4.89 -18.45 15.12
C LYS A 22 -4.95 -17.19 14.26
N ASP A 23 -5.30 -17.40 13.00
CA ASP A 23 -5.76 -16.32 12.14
C ASP A 23 -7.28 -16.17 12.33
N ASP A 24 -7.76 -14.93 12.36
CA ASP A 24 -9.17 -14.58 12.52
C ASP A 24 -9.83 -14.24 11.17
N VAL A 25 -9.05 -14.23 10.08
CA VAL A 25 -9.51 -13.99 8.70
C VAL A 25 -8.84 -14.95 7.71
N ASP A 26 -9.52 -15.23 6.60
CA ASP A 26 -9.11 -16.29 5.66
C ASP A 26 -8.09 -15.82 4.60
N PHE A 27 -7.89 -14.50 4.46
CA PHE A 27 -7.00 -13.91 3.44
C PHE A 27 -5.57 -13.64 3.94
N CYS A 28 -5.17 -14.22 5.07
CA CYS A 28 -3.84 -13.99 5.65
C CYS A 28 -2.68 -14.43 4.75
N TYR A 29 -2.91 -15.35 3.81
CA TYR A 29 -1.92 -15.68 2.79
C TYR A 29 -1.52 -14.46 1.95
N SER A 30 -2.47 -13.60 1.56
CA SER A 30 -2.20 -12.38 0.78
C SER A 30 -1.45 -11.34 1.61
N VAL A 31 -1.71 -11.30 2.91
CA VAL A 31 -1.02 -10.40 3.85
C VAL A 31 0.46 -10.78 3.96
N VAL A 32 0.75 -12.08 4.05
CA VAL A 32 2.12 -12.60 4.05
C VAL A 32 2.81 -12.35 2.71
N ASP A 33 2.16 -12.72 1.61
CA ASP A 33 2.68 -12.56 0.24
C ASP A 33 3.04 -11.09 -0.06
N LYS A 34 2.18 -10.15 0.36
CA LYS A 34 2.38 -8.71 0.17
C LYS A 34 3.23 -8.06 1.26
N ASN A 35 3.87 -8.84 2.14
CA ASN A 35 4.75 -8.38 3.23
C ASN A 35 4.10 -7.34 4.18
N LYS A 36 2.82 -7.53 4.50
CA LYS A 36 2.01 -6.62 5.34
C LYS A 36 1.94 -7.04 6.81
N CYS A 37 2.73 -8.03 7.22
CA CYS A 37 2.74 -8.57 8.59
C CYS A 37 3.22 -7.60 9.68
N SER A 38 3.79 -6.45 9.30
CA SER A 38 4.21 -5.40 10.22
C SER A 38 3.05 -4.55 10.75
N LEU A 39 1.93 -4.48 10.03
CA LEU A 39 0.74 -3.72 10.42
C LEU A 39 0.12 -4.29 11.71
N ASN A 40 -0.33 -3.45 12.63
CA ASN A 40 -0.96 -3.92 13.87
C ASN A 40 -2.26 -4.68 13.61
N VAL A 41 -3.00 -4.33 12.55
CA VAL A 41 -4.16 -5.10 12.12
C VAL A 41 -3.77 -6.52 11.66
N ALA A 42 -2.63 -6.68 10.97
CA ALA A 42 -2.10 -8.01 10.64
C ALA A 42 -1.64 -8.77 11.89
N LYS A 43 -1.01 -8.08 12.84
CA LYS A 43 -0.63 -8.62 14.16
C LYS A 43 -1.85 -8.97 15.04
N ARG A 44 -3.05 -8.50 14.72
CA ARG A 44 -4.30 -8.93 15.36
C ARG A 44 -4.92 -10.10 14.63
N LEU A 45 -5.17 -9.95 13.33
CA LEU A 45 -6.04 -10.83 12.55
C LEU A 45 -5.30 -11.98 11.85
N CYS A 46 -4.01 -11.83 11.60
CA CYS A 46 -3.19 -12.80 10.87
C CYS A 46 -2.01 -13.30 11.70
N ARG A 47 -2.22 -13.48 13.01
CA ARG A 47 -1.16 -13.78 13.97
C ARG A 47 -0.39 -15.04 13.63
N LYS A 48 -1.09 -16.11 13.28
CA LYS A 48 -0.46 -17.40 12.98
C LYS A 48 0.30 -17.32 11.66
N SER A 49 -0.35 -16.82 10.61
CA SER A 49 0.25 -16.67 9.28
C SER A 49 1.48 -15.76 9.29
N CYS A 50 1.44 -14.68 10.08
CA CYS A 50 2.56 -13.73 10.21
C CYS A 50 3.59 -14.11 11.29
N GLY A 51 3.42 -15.23 12.00
CA GLY A 51 4.34 -15.64 13.06
C GLY A 51 4.31 -14.79 14.33
N ASN A 52 3.26 -13.99 14.53
CA ASN A 52 3.08 -13.07 15.67
C ASN A 52 2.37 -13.73 16.87
N CYS A 53 2.69 -15.00 17.15
CA CYS A 53 2.08 -15.77 18.25
C CYS A 53 2.79 -15.59 19.60
N THR A 54 4.00 -15.05 19.61
CA THR A 54 4.84 -14.93 20.82
C THR A 54 4.48 -13.73 21.68
N GLU A 55 3.74 -12.78 21.13
CA GLU A 55 3.31 -11.56 21.80
C GLU A 55 1.77 -11.48 21.82
N PRO A 56 1.18 -10.81 22.83
CA PRO A 56 -0.24 -10.49 22.82
C PRO A 56 -0.62 -9.72 21.54
N ALA A 57 -1.82 -9.97 21.03
CA ALA A 57 -2.36 -9.17 19.93
C ALA A 57 -2.42 -7.70 20.39
N PRO A 58 -1.92 -6.74 19.58
CA PRO A 58 -2.02 -5.33 19.93
C PRO A 58 -3.50 -4.94 19.96
N GLU A 59 -3.91 -4.07 20.88
CA GLU A 59 -5.29 -3.60 20.92
C GLU A 59 -5.66 -2.81 19.65
N ARG A 60 -6.95 -2.80 19.31
CA ARG A 60 -7.44 -1.89 18.28
C ARG A 60 -7.37 -0.47 18.85
N PRO A 61 -6.67 0.47 18.20
CA PRO A 61 -6.61 1.84 18.68
C PRO A 61 -8.03 2.43 18.75
N ALA A 62 -8.32 3.21 19.79
CA ALA A 62 -9.58 3.95 19.86
C ALA A 62 -9.57 5.07 18.80
N PRO A 63 -10.67 5.30 18.06
CA PRO A 63 -10.75 6.40 17.12
C PRO A 63 -10.63 7.74 17.85
N SER A 64 -9.91 8.69 17.25
CA SER A 64 -9.80 10.07 17.72
C SER A 64 -10.45 11.04 16.72
N ALA A 65 -10.58 12.31 17.11
CA ALA A 65 -11.12 13.35 16.24
C ALA A 65 -10.32 13.48 14.92
N ASP A 66 -9.00 13.31 14.98
CA ASP A 66 -8.09 13.50 13.86
C ASP A 66 -7.76 12.18 13.13
N CYS A 67 -7.91 11.06 13.83
CA CYS A 67 -7.55 9.73 13.36
C CYS A 67 -8.67 8.72 13.62
N LYS A 68 -9.50 8.51 12.61
CA LYS A 68 -10.51 7.46 12.55
C LYS A 68 -10.62 6.91 11.15
N ASP A 69 -10.99 5.65 11.02
CA ASP A 69 -11.47 5.15 9.74
C ASP A 69 -12.82 5.79 9.41
N GLU A 70 -13.02 6.10 8.13
CA GLU A 70 -14.27 6.62 7.57
C GLU A 70 -15.21 5.49 7.13
N ARG A 71 -14.67 4.27 6.98
CA ARG A 71 -15.44 3.06 6.67
C ARG A 71 -15.35 2.06 7.81
N ASP A 72 -16.46 1.36 8.03
CA ASP A 72 -16.56 0.36 9.10
C ASP A 72 -15.85 -0.96 8.75
N ASP A 73 -15.61 -1.22 7.45
CA ASP A 73 -15.05 -2.47 6.94
C ASP A 73 -13.52 -2.42 6.74
N CYS A 74 -12.85 -1.37 7.19
CA CYS A 74 -11.40 -1.20 7.01
C CYS A 74 -10.58 -2.37 7.59
N GLU A 75 -10.89 -2.86 8.80
CA GLU A 75 -10.17 -4.00 9.38
C GLU A 75 -10.40 -5.30 8.59
N ALA A 76 -11.57 -5.50 7.99
CA ALA A 76 -11.83 -6.66 7.13
C ALA A 76 -11.15 -6.53 5.77
N GLY A 77 -10.94 -5.31 5.30
CA GLY A 77 -10.29 -5.00 4.03
C GLY A 77 -8.81 -4.68 4.14
N PHE A 78 -8.14 -4.83 5.28
CA PHE A 78 -6.82 -4.21 5.51
C PHE A 78 -5.70 -4.65 4.56
N TYR A 79 -5.88 -5.77 3.85
CA TYR A 79 -5.00 -6.17 2.78
C TYR A 79 -4.88 -5.11 1.67
N ILE A 80 -5.78 -4.12 1.61
CA ILE A 80 -5.73 -2.96 0.72
C ILE A 80 -4.68 -1.92 1.13
N CYS A 81 -4.20 -1.90 2.37
CA CYS A 81 -3.31 -0.85 2.87
C CYS A 81 -1.99 -0.83 2.07
N GLY A 82 -1.57 0.35 1.61
CA GLY A 82 -0.40 0.54 0.72
C GLY A 82 -0.64 0.20 -0.75
N GLU A 83 -1.70 -0.56 -1.04
CA GLU A 83 -2.06 -0.95 -2.39
C GLU A 83 -3.16 -0.08 -2.95
N TYR A 84 -4.15 0.34 -2.17
CA TYR A 84 -5.21 1.24 -2.62
C TYR A 84 -5.14 2.56 -1.87
N PRO A 85 -4.38 3.57 -2.33
CA PRO A 85 -4.08 4.78 -1.57
C PRO A 85 -5.34 5.57 -1.20
N GLN A 86 -6.30 5.64 -2.13
CA GLN A 86 -7.56 6.34 -1.91
C GLN A 86 -8.39 5.64 -0.83
N LEU A 87 -8.32 4.31 -0.78
CA LEU A 87 -9.00 3.51 0.23
C LEU A 87 -8.25 3.52 1.56
N ALA A 88 -6.91 3.55 1.52
CA ALA A 88 -6.06 3.72 2.69
C ALA A 88 -6.34 5.07 3.39
N LYS A 89 -6.63 6.15 2.64
CA LYS A 89 -7.07 7.43 3.21
C LYS A 89 -8.37 7.31 4.00
N GLN A 90 -9.34 6.57 3.46
CA GLN A 90 -10.60 6.27 4.15
C GLN A 90 -10.40 5.31 5.32
N CYS A 91 -9.32 4.52 5.30
CA CYS A 91 -8.93 3.56 6.33
C CYS A 91 -7.66 4.00 7.08
N LYS A 92 -7.52 5.30 7.35
CA LYS A 92 -6.26 5.89 7.85
C LYS A 92 -5.78 5.31 9.18
N GLN A 93 -6.69 4.89 10.04
CA GLN A 93 -6.38 4.30 11.34
C GLN A 93 -5.98 2.83 11.17
N THR A 94 -6.74 2.06 10.41
CA THR A 94 -6.42 0.65 10.10
C THR A 94 -5.10 0.53 9.32
N CYS A 95 -4.86 1.43 8.38
CA CYS A 95 -3.64 1.46 7.57
C CYS A 95 -2.47 2.20 8.24
N GLU A 96 -2.63 2.67 9.48
CA GLU A 96 -1.56 3.30 10.28
C GLU A 96 -0.92 4.54 9.64
N ILE A 97 -1.71 5.29 8.85
CA ILE A 97 -1.28 6.52 8.19
C ILE A 97 -1.77 7.79 8.89
N CYS A 98 -2.39 7.65 10.06
CA CYS A 98 -2.77 8.79 10.88
C CYS A 98 -1.56 9.66 11.29
N GLY A 99 -1.72 10.98 11.19
CA GLY A 99 -0.65 11.92 11.52
C GLY A 99 0.50 11.95 10.52
N GLN A 100 0.44 11.15 9.44
CA GLN A 100 1.26 11.39 8.28
C GLN A 100 0.75 12.69 7.64
N PRO A 101 1.58 13.74 7.54
CA PRO A 101 1.14 14.97 6.90
C PRO A 101 0.71 14.65 5.46
N GLU A 102 -0.44 15.18 5.05
CA GLU A 102 -0.72 15.29 3.62
C GLU A 102 0.44 16.08 3.01
N ARG A 103 1.27 15.42 2.20
CA ARG A 103 2.44 16.06 1.63
C ARG A 103 1.91 17.18 0.73
N PRO A 104 2.38 18.43 0.90
CA PRO A 104 1.92 19.54 0.08
C PRO A 104 2.09 19.20 -1.41
N PRO A 105 1.23 19.77 -2.28
CA PRO A 105 1.35 19.59 -3.73
C PRO A 105 2.79 19.90 -4.16
N PRO A 106 3.35 19.13 -5.09
CA PRO A 106 4.76 19.20 -5.42
C PRO A 106 5.16 20.61 -5.86
N THR A 107 6.26 21.11 -5.30
CA THR A 107 6.92 22.32 -5.78
C THR A 107 7.72 21.94 -7.03
N PRO A 108 7.44 22.52 -8.22
CA PRO A 108 8.22 22.26 -9.41
C PRO A 108 9.71 22.58 -9.16
N GLY A 109 10.59 21.60 -9.37
CA GLY A 109 12.04 21.81 -9.38
C GLY A 109 12.85 21.40 -8.13
N ALA A 110 12.24 20.77 -7.12
CA ALA A 110 12.96 20.36 -5.90
C ALA A 110 13.22 18.84 -5.83
N GLY A 111 14.38 18.40 -6.32
CA GLY A 111 14.96 17.07 -6.02
C GLY A 111 14.25 15.87 -6.65
N CYS A 112 14.95 14.74 -6.73
CA CYS A 112 14.33 13.47 -7.10
C CYS A 112 13.68 12.84 -5.87
N GLU A 113 12.37 12.96 -5.77
CA GLU A 113 11.57 12.34 -4.73
C GLU A 113 10.36 11.64 -5.35
N ASP A 114 9.78 10.72 -4.60
CA ASP A 114 8.48 10.14 -4.95
C ASP A 114 7.37 11.12 -4.53
N GLU A 115 6.43 11.38 -5.45
CA GLU A 115 5.22 12.16 -5.23
C GLU A 115 4.07 11.27 -4.74
N ALA A 116 4.00 10.04 -5.24
CA ALA A 116 3.02 9.05 -4.82
C ALA A 116 3.47 8.30 -3.57
N THR A 117 2.54 8.05 -2.64
CA THR A 117 2.80 7.27 -1.42
C THR A 117 2.90 5.76 -1.65
N PHE A 118 2.49 5.31 -2.84
CA PHE A 118 2.36 3.91 -3.23
C PHE A 118 3.46 3.42 -4.18
N CYS A 119 4.57 4.17 -4.30
CA CYS A 119 5.66 3.80 -5.19
C CYS A 119 6.33 2.46 -4.87
N HIS A 120 6.21 1.98 -3.63
CA HIS A 120 6.60 0.62 -3.27
C HIS A 120 5.79 -0.44 -4.05
N SER A 121 4.47 -0.24 -4.21
CA SER A 121 3.58 -1.11 -4.99
C SER A 121 3.92 -1.03 -6.47
N VAL A 122 4.24 0.16 -6.98
CA VAL A 122 4.68 0.34 -8.39
C VAL A 122 5.94 -0.46 -8.70
N VAL A 123 6.92 -0.44 -7.80
CA VAL A 123 8.15 -1.25 -7.93
C VAL A 123 7.81 -2.74 -7.86
N ALA A 124 6.99 -3.15 -6.88
CA ALA A 124 6.61 -4.55 -6.69
C ALA A 124 5.85 -5.14 -7.89
N GLN A 125 5.00 -4.34 -8.53
CA GLN A 125 4.23 -4.74 -9.71
C GLN A 125 4.98 -4.54 -11.04
N ASN A 126 6.27 -4.17 -11.00
CA ASN A 126 7.09 -3.90 -12.18
C ASN A 126 6.51 -2.80 -13.11
N ASN A 127 5.77 -1.85 -12.53
CA ASN A 127 5.10 -0.76 -13.25
C ASN A 127 5.98 0.48 -13.43
N CYS A 128 7.26 0.41 -13.08
CA CYS A 128 8.22 1.50 -13.26
C CYS A 128 8.43 1.92 -14.73
N GLY A 129 8.06 1.06 -15.69
CA GLY A 129 8.11 1.38 -17.12
C GLY A 129 7.12 2.46 -17.56
N LEU A 130 6.02 2.65 -16.81
CA LEU A 130 4.95 3.59 -17.14
C LEU A 130 5.40 5.04 -16.95
N ASN A 131 4.94 5.94 -17.82
CA ASN A 131 5.20 7.37 -17.74
C ASN A 131 4.61 7.99 -16.47
N ALA A 132 3.46 7.49 -15.99
CA ALA A 132 2.91 7.88 -14.70
C ALA A 132 3.87 7.53 -13.55
N ALA A 133 4.50 6.35 -13.57
CA ALA A 133 5.54 5.96 -12.61
C ALA A 133 6.79 6.86 -12.71
N LYS A 134 7.22 7.18 -13.93
CA LYS A 134 8.35 8.10 -14.18
C LYS A 134 8.06 9.54 -13.79
N ARG A 135 6.80 9.92 -13.60
CA ARG A 135 6.41 11.22 -13.01
C ARG A 135 6.34 11.12 -11.49
N GLN A 136 5.56 10.18 -10.98
CA GLN A 136 5.15 10.15 -9.57
C GLN A 136 6.04 9.31 -8.66
N CYS A 137 6.85 8.40 -9.20
CA CYS A 137 7.66 7.43 -8.45
C CYS A 137 9.13 7.44 -8.84
N ARG A 138 9.67 8.63 -9.15
CA ARG A 138 11.01 8.79 -9.72
C ARG A 138 12.12 8.21 -8.86
N LYS A 139 12.04 8.35 -7.54
CA LYS A 139 13.09 7.88 -6.63
C LYS A 139 13.01 6.37 -6.47
N SER A 140 11.82 5.84 -6.19
CA SER A 140 11.57 4.40 -6.07
C SER A 140 11.91 3.65 -7.36
N CYS A 141 11.54 4.21 -8.52
CA CYS A 141 11.81 3.62 -9.83
C CYS A 141 13.17 3.97 -10.42
N LYS A 142 14.04 4.70 -9.68
CA LYS A 142 15.39 5.08 -10.11
C LYS A 142 15.42 5.90 -11.43
N HIS A 143 14.42 6.76 -11.63
CA HIS A 143 14.28 7.67 -12.76
C HIS A 143 14.63 9.13 -12.42
N CYS A 144 15.51 9.33 -11.44
CA CYS A 144 15.97 10.64 -11.00
C CYS A 144 16.72 11.43 -12.08
N GLU A 145 17.53 10.72 -12.87
CA GLU A 145 18.39 11.31 -13.90
C GLU A 145 17.67 11.45 -15.25
N ALA A 146 16.58 10.71 -15.43
CA ALA A 146 15.76 10.81 -16.63
C ALA A 146 14.91 12.09 -16.62
N PRO A 147 14.70 12.72 -17.80
CA PRO A 147 13.71 13.78 -17.95
C PRO A 147 12.33 13.28 -17.50
N VAL A 148 11.57 14.14 -16.82
CA VAL A 148 10.19 13.86 -16.45
C VAL A 148 9.35 13.78 -17.74
N PRO A 149 8.69 12.65 -18.05
CA PRO A 149 7.84 12.57 -19.22
C PRO A 149 6.68 13.58 -19.13
N PRO A 150 6.33 14.27 -20.22
CA PRO A 150 5.19 15.16 -20.22
C PRO A 150 3.90 14.38 -19.92
N LEU A 151 2.89 15.09 -19.40
CA LEU A 151 1.53 14.54 -19.33
C LEU A 151 1.05 14.22 -20.76
N PRO A 152 0.50 13.02 -20.99
CA PRO A 152 -0.02 12.68 -22.30
C PRO A 152 -1.22 13.59 -22.62
N THR A 153 -1.33 13.99 -23.88
CA THR A 153 -2.44 14.82 -24.36
C THR A 153 -3.51 13.89 -24.94
N PRO A 154 -4.76 13.94 -24.44
CA PRO A 154 -5.85 13.11 -24.98
C PRO A 154 -6.08 13.37 -26.47
N THR A 155 -6.39 12.30 -27.21
CA THR A 155 -6.91 12.36 -28.58
C THR A 155 -8.28 11.67 -28.66
N ASP A 156 -8.99 11.84 -29.77
CA ASP A 156 -10.28 11.16 -29.98
C ASP A 156 -10.15 9.62 -29.91
N ASP A 157 -8.98 9.08 -30.28
CA ASP A 157 -8.69 7.64 -30.31
C ASP A 157 -7.97 7.13 -29.05
N CYS A 158 -7.46 8.03 -28.19
CA CYS A 158 -6.70 7.67 -27.00
C CYS A 158 -6.92 8.70 -25.90
N LYS A 159 -7.78 8.34 -24.95
CA LYS A 159 -8.04 9.13 -23.75
C LYS A 159 -8.31 8.21 -22.56
N ASP A 160 -8.12 8.76 -21.38
CA ASP A 160 -8.65 8.16 -20.17
C ASP A 160 -10.11 8.57 -20.01
N GLU A 161 -10.97 7.62 -19.68
CA GLU A 161 -12.40 7.85 -19.42
C GLU A 161 -12.65 8.25 -17.95
N ARG A 162 -11.60 8.21 -17.11
CA ARG A 162 -11.67 8.58 -15.69
C ARG A 162 -10.61 9.63 -15.36
N ASP A 163 -10.98 10.58 -14.51
CA ASP A 163 -10.07 11.65 -14.06
C ASP A 163 -9.03 11.17 -13.02
N ASP A 164 -9.24 9.99 -12.42
CA ASP A 164 -8.39 9.46 -11.35
C ASP A 164 -7.36 8.42 -11.82
N CYS A 165 -7.20 8.23 -13.13
CA CYS A 165 -6.29 7.24 -13.71
C CYS A 165 -4.84 7.41 -13.24
N GLU A 166 -4.32 8.63 -13.23
CA GLU A 166 -2.98 8.94 -12.70
C GLU A 166 -2.83 8.60 -11.21
N ASN A 167 -3.89 8.53 -10.42
CA ASN A 167 -3.80 8.10 -9.03
C ASN A 167 -3.90 6.57 -8.87
N GLY A 168 -4.34 5.87 -9.92
CA GLY A 168 -4.53 4.43 -9.96
C GLY A 168 -3.55 3.70 -10.87
N PHE A 169 -2.56 4.36 -11.48
CA PHE A 169 -1.69 3.72 -12.47
C PHE A 169 -0.93 2.49 -11.94
N TYR A 170 -0.76 2.39 -10.62
CA TYR A 170 -0.06 1.28 -10.01
C TYR A 170 -0.77 -0.06 -10.21
N ILE A 171 -2.08 -0.09 -10.53
CA ILE A 171 -2.85 -1.31 -10.86
C ILE A 171 -2.98 -1.56 -12.38
N CYS A 172 -2.30 -0.77 -13.22
CA CYS A 172 -2.21 -1.06 -14.65
C CYS A 172 -1.64 -2.47 -14.85
N GLY A 173 -2.32 -3.30 -15.65
CA GLY A 173 -1.96 -4.70 -15.91
C GLY A 173 -2.54 -5.72 -14.94
N GLU A 174 -3.00 -5.31 -13.75
CA GLU A 174 -3.67 -6.21 -12.79
C GLU A 174 -5.19 -6.24 -13.01
N TYR A 175 -5.80 -5.10 -13.36
CA TYR A 175 -7.25 -4.98 -13.57
C TYR A 175 -7.56 -4.51 -15.00
N PRO A 176 -7.95 -5.42 -15.93
CA PRO A 176 -8.22 -5.07 -17.32
C PRO A 176 -9.29 -3.99 -17.51
N GLU A 177 -10.34 -4.02 -16.68
CA GLU A 177 -11.41 -3.01 -16.66
C GLU A 177 -10.86 -1.61 -16.36
N PHE A 178 -10.00 -1.50 -15.33
CA PHE A 178 -9.32 -0.24 -15.00
C PHE A 178 -8.41 0.19 -16.14
N ALA A 179 -7.59 -0.74 -16.65
CA ALA A 179 -6.62 -0.44 -17.70
C ALA A 179 -7.30 0.03 -18.99
N SER A 180 -8.47 -0.54 -19.35
CA SER A 180 -9.26 -0.09 -20.50
C SER A 180 -9.86 1.30 -20.29
N SER A 181 -10.36 1.60 -19.08
CA SER A 181 -10.87 2.93 -18.74
C SER A 181 -9.77 3.99 -18.61
N CYS A 182 -8.53 3.54 -18.38
CA CYS A 182 -7.34 4.35 -18.20
C CYS A 182 -6.29 4.04 -19.28
N SER A 183 -6.75 3.90 -20.53
CA SER A 183 -5.93 3.40 -21.64
C SER A 183 -4.70 4.28 -21.93
N MET A 184 -4.79 5.58 -21.72
CA MET A 184 -3.68 6.51 -21.93
C MET A 184 -2.69 6.44 -20.77
N THR A 185 -3.18 6.47 -19.52
CA THR A 185 -2.33 6.32 -18.33
C THR A 185 -1.62 4.97 -18.26
N CYS A 186 -2.33 3.88 -18.62
CA CYS A 186 -1.78 2.53 -18.65
C CYS A 186 -1.03 2.20 -19.95
N GLU A 187 -0.82 3.18 -20.83
CA GLU A 187 -0.06 3.05 -22.08
C GLU A 187 -0.56 1.94 -23.02
N LEU A 188 -1.88 1.72 -23.03
CA LEU A 188 -2.56 0.73 -23.87
C LEU A 188 -3.04 1.27 -25.22
N CYS A 189 -2.91 2.58 -25.45
CA CYS A 189 -3.24 3.16 -26.73
C CYS A 189 -2.31 2.61 -27.84
N VAL A 190 -2.91 1.88 -28.79
CA VAL A 190 -2.19 1.33 -29.94
C VAL A 190 -1.82 2.46 -30.88
N GLY A 191 -0.53 2.77 -30.97
CA GLY A 191 0.00 3.79 -31.90
C GLY A 191 1.01 4.78 -31.32
N ASN A 192 1.70 4.47 -30.22
CA ASN A 192 2.72 5.36 -29.68
C ASN A 192 3.91 5.49 -30.65
N PRO A 193 4.15 6.64 -31.31
CA PRO A 193 5.23 6.79 -32.31
C PRO A 193 6.64 6.85 -31.69
N GLY A 194 6.79 6.52 -30.40
CA GLY A 194 8.04 6.63 -29.64
C GLY A 194 8.72 5.30 -29.27
N ALA A 195 8.16 4.15 -29.67
CA ALA A 195 8.84 2.86 -29.51
C ALA A 195 9.75 2.59 -30.72
N THR A 196 10.93 3.23 -30.74
CA THR A 196 12.05 2.76 -31.56
C THR A 196 12.86 1.75 -30.76
N GLU A 197 13.07 0.58 -31.39
CA GLU A 197 14.00 -0.50 -31.01
C GLU A 197 15.43 -0.01 -30.74
#